data_AF-A0A428PTL6-F1
#
_entry.id   AF-A0A428PTL6-F1
#
_cell.length_a   1.000
_cell.length_b   1.000
_cell.length_c   1.000
_cell.angle_alpha   90.00
_cell.angle_beta   90.00
_cell.angle_gamma   90.00
#
_symmetry.space_group_name_H-M   'P 1'
#
loop_
_entity.id
_entity.type
_entity.pdbx_description
1 polymer ?
#
loop_
_entity_poly.entity_id
_entity_poly.type
_entity_poly.pdbx_seq_one_letter_code
_entity_poly.pdbx_strand_id
1 'polypeptide(L)'
;MTTAIRRLFRILANWNQNGGGLTLELNAYSPSDVQHWFKGCYFGAKGEAEPEVLGSGCVLARGLLSSAIHYPHHGWCHGPPTEDALRRPFEPTILNFRAELPSVQAVRKFVLRRQCRRQIDPSTLSYLWSKLPQLGEVVYEPWQLSEKVSQGVWDWHYGDMISQQLSTSVKTVRIFEDFNENYLEVFQNSRGINAHLNPDRVRITTIKTGAAFARKSRQLENLSVAFLVDACHFFNACQPHWQWPQLRSLALTSRMMNKNNPFQIRRILEAAAESALNMPKLETMTLWNGAKGEACAFTWCRQDASVSWRGTWDFQLEPSVLDAWKAVADEYARHEFTVSERLLTQEIRSHGDAILYLGLQSVVDDVSLRQIRRENNIG
;
A
#
# COMPACT_ATOMS: atom_id res chain seq x y z
N MET A 1 -17.47 -14.19 8.17
CA MET A 1 -16.80 -13.95 6.88
C MET A 1 -16.79 -15.19 5.97
N THR A 2 -16.17 -16.31 6.37
CA THR A 2 -16.03 -17.54 5.54
C THR A 2 -17.33 -18.06 4.93
N THR A 3 -18.42 -18.13 5.70
CA THR A 3 -19.75 -18.56 5.19
C THR A 3 -20.28 -17.65 4.08
N ALA A 4 -20.09 -16.34 4.20
CA ALA A 4 -20.52 -15.35 3.21
C ALA A 4 -19.71 -15.49 1.91
N ILE A 5 -18.38 -15.57 2.02
CA ILE A 5 -17.48 -15.80 0.87
C ILE A 5 -17.86 -17.11 0.16
N ARG A 6 -18.08 -18.20 0.90
CA ARG A 6 -18.48 -19.49 0.31
C ARG A 6 -19.81 -19.41 -0.44
N ARG A 7 -20.81 -18.73 0.12
CA ARG A 7 -22.11 -18.52 -0.55
C ARG A 7 -21.93 -17.68 -1.82
N LEU A 8 -21.14 -16.61 -1.74
CA LEU A 8 -20.84 -15.74 -2.88
C LEU A 8 -20.15 -16.51 -4.01
N PHE A 9 -19.10 -17.28 -3.71
CA PHE A 9 -18.41 -18.08 -4.73
C PHE A 9 -19.33 -19.10 -5.39
N ARG A 10 -20.27 -19.73 -4.66
CA ARG A 10 -21.27 -20.64 -5.25
C ARG A 10 -22.24 -19.94 -6.19
N ILE A 11 -22.63 -18.70 -5.86
CA ILE A 11 -23.50 -17.90 -6.74
C ILE A 11 -22.72 -17.51 -8.00
N LEU A 12 -21.51 -16.98 -7.84
CA LEU A 12 -20.68 -16.50 -8.95
C LEU A 12 -20.17 -17.63 -9.85
N ALA A 13 -20.04 -18.86 -9.35
CA ALA A 13 -19.64 -20.01 -10.15
C ALA A 13 -20.61 -20.32 -11.29
N ASN A 14 -21.90 -19.99 -11.11
CA ASN A 14 -22.94 -20.17 -12.12
C ASN A 14 -23.23 -18.89 -12.93
N TRP A 15 -22.39 -17.86 -12.78
CA TRP A 15 -22.60 -16.58 -13.47
C TRP A 15 -22.16 -16.67 -14.93
N ASN A 16 -23.12 -16.54 -15.85
CA ASN A 16 -22.86 -16.64 -17.29
C ASN A 16 -22.26 -15.34 -17.88
N GLN A 17 -21.23 -15.51 -18.71
CA GLN A 17 -20.29 -14.47 -19.18
C GLN A 17 -20.80 -13.62 -20.36
N ASN A 18 -21.95 -12.96 -20.23
CA ASN A 18 -22.42 -12.05 -21.29
C ASN A 18 -21.85 -10.62 -21.16
N GLY A 19 -20.57 -10.44 -20.77
CA GLY A 19 -19.97 -9.11 -20.57
C GLY A 19 -18.48 -9.09 -20.15
N GLY A 20 -17.95 -7.88 -19.86
CA GLY A 20 -16.52 -7.56 -19.60
C GLY A 20 -15.88 -8.07 -18.29
N GLY A 21 -16.46 -9.10 -17.67
CA GLY A 21 -15.99 -9.66 -16.40
C GLY A 21 -16.41 -8.88 -15.15
N LEU A 22 -16.30 -9.52 -13.99
CA LEU A 22 -16.69 -8.97 -12.68
C LEU A 22 -15.49 -8.50 -11.86
N THR A 23 -15.71 -7.46 -11.06
CA THR A 23 -14.85 -7.11 -9.93
C THR A 23 -15.42 -7.74 -8.66
N LEU A 24 -14.63 -8.58 -7.99
CA LEU A 24 -14.94 -9.10 -6.67
C LEU A 24 -14.28 -8.21 -5.62
N GLU A 25 -15.07 -7.38 -4.95
CA GLU A 25 -14.63 -6.54 -3.84
C GLU A 25 -15.08 -7.14 -2.50
N LEU A 26 -14.13 -7.34 -1.58
CA LEU A 26 -14.39 -7.79 -0.22
C LEU A 26 -14.12 -6.63 0.76
N ASN A 27 -15.16 -6.24 1.50
CA ASN A 27 -15.07 -5.28 2.59
C ASN A 27 -15.69 -5.88 3.86
N ALA A 28 -15.11 -5.60 5.02
CA ALA A 28 -15.66 -6.02 6.30
C ALA A 28 -15.37 -4.96 7.36
N TYR A 29 -16.43 -4.36 7.89
CA TYR A 29 -16.41 -3.41 9.00
C TYR A 29 -17.65 -3.62 9.87
N SER A 30 -17.59 -3.19 11.12
CA SER A 30 -18.74 -3.17 12.02
C SER A 30 -19.38 -1.78 12.05
N PRO A 31 -20.71 -1.63 11.98
CA PRO A 31 -21.36 -0.34 12.23
C PRO A 31 -21.02 0.25 13.61
N SER A 32 -20.69 -0.60 14.59
CA SER A 32 -20.27 -0.18 15.92
C SER A 32 -18.84 0.36 15.98
N ASP A 33 -18.05 0.21 14.90
CA ASP A 33 -16.68 0.73 14.82
C ASP A 33 -16.66 2.27 14.92
N VAL A 34 -17.61 2.95 14.26
CA VAL A 34 -17.79 4.41 14.37
C VAL A 34 -18.19 4.82 15.78
N GLN A 35 -18.93 3.97 16.48
CA GLN A 35 -19.47 4.26 17.82
C GLN A 35 -18.42 4.09 18.91
N HIS A 36 -17.54 3.10 18.79
CA HIS A 36 -16.67 2.68 19.89
C HIS A 36 -15.17 2.76 19.59
N TRP A 37 -14.75 2.68 18.34
CA TRP A 37 -13.34 2.46 17.99
C TRP A 37 -12.73 3.60 17.17
N PHE A 38 -13.54 4.29 16.37
CA PHE A 38 -13.07 5.18 15.31
C PHE A 38 -14.02 6.36 15.10
N LYS A 39 -14.25 7.13 16.16
CA LYS A 39 -15.08 8.34 16.10
C LYS A 39 -14.48 9.30 15.05
N GLY A 40 -15.28 9.66 14.04
CA GLY A 40 -14.86 10.56 12.95
C GLY A 40 -14.27 9.88 11.70
N CYS A 41 -14.13 8.55 11.69
CA CYS A 41 -13.67 7.82 10.49
C CYS A 41 -14.86 7.47 9.58
N TYR A 42 -14.67 7.56 8.26
CA TYR A 42 -15.68 7.16 7.27
C TYR A 42 -15.40 5.75 6.76
N PHE A 43 -16.43 4.88 6.77
CA PHE A 43 -16.30 3.45 6.51
C PHE A 43 -16.95 2.98 5.22
N GLY A 44 -17.69 3.86 4.54
CA GLY A 44 -18.50 3.44 3.41
C GLY A 44 -17.70 3.17 2.14
N ALA A 45 -18.25 2.31 1.28
CA ALA A 45 -17.74 2.02 -0.05
C ALA A 45 -18.03 3.18 -1.04
N LYS A 46 -17.50 3.06 -2.26
CA LYS A 46 -17.75 4.05 -3.33
C LYS A 46 -19.24 4.07 -3.67
N GLY A 47 -19.90 5.21 -3.45
CA GLY A 47 -21.32 5.39 -3.75
C GLY A 47 -22.27 5.11 -2.57
N GLU A 48 -21.75 4.65 -1.43
CA GLU A 48 -22.53 4.67 -0.19
C GLU A 48 -22.65 6.10 0.31
N ALA A 49 -23.85 6.48 0.77
CA ALA A 49 -24.08 7.80 1.34
C ALA A 49 -23.16 7.97 2.55
N GLU A 50 -22.43 9.09 2.58
CA GLU A 50 -21.75 9.48 3.80
C GLU A 50 -22.84 9.67 4.87
N PRO A 51 -22.79 8.97 6.02
CA PRO A 51 -23.66 9.33 7.12
C PRO A 51 -23.43 10.81 7.40
N GLU A 52 -24.50 11.57 7.65
CA GLU A 52 -24.42 12.95 8.14
C GLU A 52 -23.75 12.94 9.52
N VAL A 53 -22.43 12.71 9.57
CA VAL A 53 -21.63 12.92 10.76
C VAL A 53 -21.40 14.41 10.81
N LEU A 54 -22.30 15.09 11.52
CA LEU A 54 -22.20 16.47 12.04
C LEU A 54 -21.31 17.39 11.18
N GLY A 55 -21.99 18.10 10.27
CA GLY A 55 -21.40 18.84 9.16
C GLY A 55 -20.10 19.58 9.45
N SER A 56 -19.17 19.47 8.49
CA SER A 56 -18.17 20.48 8.08
C SER A 56 -17.44 21.31 9.16
N GLY A 57 -17.36 20.81 10.39
CA GLY A 57 -16.97 21.58 11.56
C GLY A 57 -16.53 20.72 12.72
N CYS A 58 -15.95 19.54 12.49
CA CYS A 58 -15.03 18.97 13.47
C CYS A 58 -13.66 19.63 13.30
N VAL A 59 -13.61 20.92 13.64
CA VAL A 59 -12.45 21.41 14.39
C VAL A 59 -12.51 20.62 15.69
N LEU A 60 -11.86 19.45 15.70
CA LEU A 60 -11.50 18.77 16.93
C LEU A 60 -10.46 19.68 17.57
N ALA A 61 -10.97 20.71 18.22
CA ALA A 61 -10.18 21.63 19.02
C ALA A 61 -9.37 20.76 19.98
N ARG A 62 -8.05 20.94 19.91
CA ARG A 62 -6.96 20.35 20.71
C ARG A 62 -7.14 20.39 22.24
N GLY A 63 -8.35 20.55 22.79
CA GLY A 63 -8.60 20.67 24.23
C GLY A 63 -9.95 20.22 24.77
N LEU A 64 -10.96 19.85 23.96
CA LEU A 64 -12.32 19.62 24.48
C LEU A 64 -12.81 18.16 24.54
N LEU A 65 -12.04 17.18 24.02
CA LEU A 65 -12.46 15.76 23.99
C LEU A 65 -11.83 14.85 25.04
N SER A 66 -10.86 15.35 25.82
CA SER A 66 -10.21 14.54 26.86
C SER A 66 -11.20 13.97 27.90
N SER A 67 -12.29 14.69 28.17
CA SER A 67 -13.31 14.29 29.15
C SER A 67 -14.49 13.48 28.58
N ALA A 68 -14.71 13.46 27.26
CA ALA A 68 -15.97 12.97 26.66
C ALA A 68 -15.88 11.57 26.02
N ILE A 69 -14.70 10.93 26.00
CA ILE A 69 -14.53 9.57 25.47
C ILE A 69 -14.15 8.62 26.61
N HIS A 70 -15.16 8.24 27.40
CA HIS A 70 -15.03 7.25 28.45
C HIS A 70 -15.94 6.04 28.13
N TYR A 71 -15.34 4.98 27.60
CA TYR A 71 -15.96 3.68 27.34
C TYR A 71 -15.07 2.56 27.90
N PRO A 72 -15.12 2.31 29.22
CA PRO A 72 -14.22 1.36 29.89
C PRO A 72 -14.26 -0.05 29.31
N HIS A 73 -15.46 -0.51 28.89
CA HIS A 73 -15.65 -1.82 28.26
C HIS A 73 -14.90 -1.96 26.91
N HIS A 74 -14.51 -0.85 26.29
CA HIS A 74 -13.76 -0.79 25.04
C HIS A 74 -12.37 -0.16 25.21
N GLY A 75 -11.88 -0.03 26.45
CA GLY A 75 -10.53 0.46 26.75
C GLY A 75 -10.36 1.98 26.67
N TRP A 76 -11.43 2.76 26.48
CA TRP A 76 -11.38 4.22 26.53
C TRP A 76 -11.60 4.70 27.95
N CYS A 77 -10.53 5.04 28.67
CA CYS A 77 -10.62 5.46 30.08
C CYS A 77 -10.03 6.86 30.24
N HIS A 78 -10.85 7.90 30.05
CA HIS A 78 -10.44 9.31 30.20
C HIS A 78 -9.19 9.67 29.37
N GLY A 79 -9.23 9.33 28.07
CA GLY A 79 -8.09 9.50 27.18
C GLY A 79 -8.15 8.57 25.96
N PRO A 80 -7.06 8.44 25.19
CA PRO A 80 -6.96 7.47 24.09
C PRO A 80 -7.21 6.03 24.58
N PRO A 81 -7.65 5.13 23.69
CA PRO A 81 -7.92 3.74 24.06
C PRO A 81 -6.65 3.04 24.52
N THR A 82 -6.78 2.05 25.40
CA THR A 82 -5.64 1.22 25.82
C THR A 82 -4.96 0.58 24.61
N GLU A 83 -3.68 0.28 24.76
CA GLU A 83 -2.86 -0.34 23.72
C GLU A 83 -3.50 -1.63 23.16
N ASP A 84 -3.99 -2.50 24.05
CA ASP A 84 -4.65 -3.75 23.65
C ASP A 84 -5.98 -3.52 22.92
N ALA A 85 -6.68 -2.44 23.26
CA ALA A 85 -7.88 -2.03 22.55
C ALA A 85 -7.50 -1.56 21.13
N LEU A 86 -6.44 -0.75 20.99
CA LEU A 86 -5.93 -0.32 19.68
C LEU A 86 -5.46 -1.48 18.79
N ARG A 87 -4.88 -2.54 19.35
CA ARG A 87 -4.39 -3.70 18.58
C ARG A 87 -5.49 -4.53 17.95
N ARG A 88 -6.58 -4.77 18.69
CA ARG A 88 -7.62 -5.77 18.36
C ARG A 88 -8.19 -5.71 16.94
N PRO A 89 -8.40 -4.52 16.32
CA PRO A 89 -8.89 -4.43 14.95
C PRO A 89 -7.86 -4.84 13.89
N PHE A 90 -6.56 -4.72 14.19
CA PHE A 90 -5.44 -4.96 13.26
C PHE A 90 -4.77 -6.33 13.45
N GLU A 91 -5.37 -7.18 14.29
CA GLU A 91 -4.89 -8.54 14.49
C GLU A 91 -4.94 -9.36 13.21
N PRO A 92 -4.00 -10.32 13.06
CA PRO A 92 -4.03 -11.27 11.96
C PRO A 92 -5.31 -12.12 11.99
N THR A 93 -5.78 -12.54 10.81
CA THR A 93 -6.90 -13.46 10.70
C THR A 93 -6.68 -14.52 9.63
N ILE A 94 -6.98 -15.76 9.98
CA ILE A 94 -6.92 -16.92 9.08
C ILE A 94 -8.36 -17.32 8.75
N LEU A 95 -8.70 -17.36 7.45
CA LEU A 95 -10.04 -17.78 7.02
C LEU A 95 -10.04 -19.26 6.66
N ASN A 96 -10.46 -20.10 7.62
CA ASN A 96 -10.56 -21.53 7.39
C ASN A 96 -11.88 -21.90 6.72
N PHE A 97 -11.82 -22.35 5.47
CA PHE A 97 -12.98 -22.83 4.71
C PHE A 97 -13.24 -24.30 5.01
N ARG A 98 -14.40 -24.62 5.58
CA ARG A 98 -14.80 -26.01 5.90
C ARG A 98 -15.07 -26.89 4.68
N ALA A 99 -15.16 -26.30 3.49
CA ALA A 99 -15.41 -27.00 2.24
C ALA A 99 -14.73 -26.22 1.12
N GLU A 100 -14.36 -26.92 0.05
CA GLU A 100 -13.71 -26.31 -1.09
C GLU A 100 -14.60 -25.25 -1.75
N LEU A 101 -13.99 -24.12 -2.09
CA LEU A 101 -14.63 -23.07 -2.88
C LEU A 101 -14.66 -23.47 -4.36
N PRO A 102 -15.80 -23.29 -5.05
CA PRO A 102 -15.88 -23.56 -6.48
C PRO A 102 -15.03 -22.57 -7.27
N SER A 103 -14.59 -22.98 -8.46
CA SER A 103 -13.92 -22.09 -9.41
C SER A 103 -14.91 -21.08 -9.99
N VAL A 104 -14.51 -19.82 -10.07
CA VAL A 104 -15.34 -18.71 -10.54
C VAL A 104 -14.70 -18.07 -11.77
N GLN A 105 -15.23 -18.39 -12.94
CA GLN A 105 -14.70 -17.91 -14.22
C GLN A 105 -15.00 -16.43 -14.50
N ALA A 106 -16.05 -15.87 -13.89
CA ALA A 106 -16.54 -14.54 -14.23
C ALA A 106 -15.68 -13.39 -13.66
N VAL A 107 -14.89 -13.64 -12.62
CA VAL A 107 -14.12 -12.58 -11.93
C VAL A 107 -12.81 -12.30 -12.66
N ARG A 108 -12.57 -11.03 -12.97
CA ARG A 108 -11.35 -10.52 -13.63
C ARG A 108 -10.51 -9.61 -12.72
N LYS A 109 -11.13 -9.01 -11.71
CA LYS A 109 -10.46 -8.13 -10.74
C LYS A 109 -10.84 -8.51 -9.32
N PHE A 110 -9.85 -8.57 -8.44
CA PHE A 110 -10.04 -8.77 -7.00
C PHE A 110 -9.64 -7.51 -6.25
N VAL A 111 -10.49 -7.06 -5.32
CA VAL A 111 -10.24 -5.89 -4.48
C VAL A 111 -10.47 -6.27 -3.03
N LEU A 112 -9.49 -6.01 -2.17
CA LEU A 112 -9.64 -6.08 -0.73
C LEU A 112 -9.07 -4.79 -0.14
N ARG A 113 -9.95 -3.93 0.35
CA ARG A 113 -9.59 -2.57 0.78
C ARG A 113 -9.22 -2.49 2.25
N ARG A 114 -8.64 -1.36 2.64
CA ARG A 114 -8.28 -1.02 4.03
C ARG A 114 -9.45 -1.04 5.00
N GLN A 115 -10.70 -0.98 4.54
CA GLN A 115 -11.87 -1.16 5.42
C GLN A 115 -11.77 -2.48 6.21
N CYS A 116 -11.19 -3.52 5.61
CA CYS A 116 -10.87 -4.77 6.31
C CYS A 116 -9.61 -4.57 7.18
N ARG A 117 -9.80 -4.16 8.43
CA ARG A 117 -8.70 -3.87 9.37
C ARG A 117 -7.90 -5.09 9.77
N ARG A 118 -8.56 -6.24 9.87
CA ARG A 118 -7.87 -7.52 10.16
C ARG A 118 -7.11 -7.97 8.94
N GLN A 119 -5.82 -8.25 9.13
CA GLN A 119 -4.97 -8.69 8.04
C GLN A 119 -5.25 -10.17 7.74
N ILE A 120 -5.81 -10.44 6.56
CA ILE A 120 -6.03 -11.81 6.11
C ILE A 120 -4.68 -12.44 5.78
N ASP A 121 -4.45 -13.65 6.28
CA ASP A 121 -3.25 -14.41 5.99
C ASP A 121 -2.99 -14.53 4.47
N PRO A 122 -1.75 -14.27 3.98
CA PRO A 122 -1.47 -14.29 2.53
C PRO A 122 -1.70 -15.66 1.87
N SER A 123 -1.61 -16.76 2.60
CA SER A 123 -1.94 -18.11 2.11
C SER A 123 -3.44 -18.27 1.89
N THR A 124 -4.26 -17.62 2.72
CA THR A 124 -5.71 -17.53 2.51
C THR A 124 -6.05 -16.73 1.25
N LEU A 125 -5.37 -15.60 1.02
CA LEU A 125 -5.56 -14.82 -0.22
C LEU A 125 -5.16 -15.62 -1.46
N SER A 126 -4.03 -16.32 -1.39
CA SER A 126 -3.57 -17.26 -2.41
C SER A 126 -4.63 -18.30 -2.76
N TYR A 127 -5.23 -18.92 -1.74
CA TYR A 127 -6.32 -19.87 -1.92
C TYR A 127 -7.53 -19.23 -2.63
N LEU A 128 -7.94 -18.03 -2.23
CA LEU A 128 -9.04 -17.32 -2.89
C LEU A 128 -8.72 -17.05 -4.37
N TRP A 129 -7.53 -16.54 -4.68
CA TRP A 129 -7.13 -16.23 -6.06
C TRP A 129 -6.99 -17.48 -6.93
N SER A 130 -6.59 -18.62 -6.37
CA SER A 130 -6.55 -19.91 -7.09
C SER A 130 -7.92 -20.34 -7.63
N LYS A 131 -9.00 -19.84 -7.03
CA LYS A 131 -10.38 -20.09 -7.46
C LYS A 131 -10.90 -19.06 -8.46
N LEU A 132 -10.08 -18.10 -8.87
CA LEU A 132 -10.39 -17.05 -9.85
C LEU A 132 -9.47 -17.21 -11.08
N PRO A 133 -9.66 -18.24 -11.93
CA PRO A 133 -8.71 -18.59 -12.99
C PRO A 133 -8.52 -17.52 -14.07
N GLN A 134 -9.43 -16.56 -14.15
CA GLN A 134 -9.39 -15.47 -15.13
C GLN A 134 -8.99 -14.12 -14.48
N LEU A 135 -8.45 -14.15 -13.27
CA LEU A 135 -8.01 -12.96 -12.56
C LEU A 135 -6.87 -12.28 -13.32
N GLY A 136 -7.09 -11.03 -13.73
CA GLY A 136 -6.12 -10.16 -14.41
C GLY A 136 -5.57 -9.05 -13.51
N GLU A 137 -6.32 -8.66 -12.49
CA GLU A 137 -5.95 -7.54 -11.61
C GLU A 137 -6.19 -7.86 -10.13
N VAL A 138 -5.22 -7.52 -9.28
CA VAL A 138 -5.29 -7.60 -7.82
C VAL A 138 -5.04 -6.22 -7.22
N VAL A 139 -5.99 -5.78 -6.38
CA VAL A 139 -5.86 -4.63 -5.49
C VAL A 139 -5.99 -5.13 -4.06
N TYR A 140 -4.98 -4.87 -3.24
CA TYR A 140 -4.98 -5.29 -1.84
C TYR A 140 -4.40 -4.18 -0.95
N GLU A 141 -5.14 -3.77 0.06
CA GLU A 141 -4.77 -2.68 0.94
C GLU A 141 -4.76 -3.17 2.41
N PRO A 142 -3.76 -4.01 2.80
CA PRO A 142 -3.63 -4.50 4.17
C PRO A 142 -3.32 -3.39 5.15
N TRP A 143 -3.58 -3.63 6.42
CA TRP A 143 -2.93 -2.88 7.49
C TRP A 143 -1.62 -3.55 7.91
N GLN A 144 -0.64 -2.74 8.33
CA GLN A 144 0.52 -3.19 9.07
C GLN A 144 0.08 -3.84 10.39
N LEU A 145 0.68 -4.97 10.75
CA LEU A 145 0.38 -5.64 12.01
C LEU A 145 0.86 -4.81 13.20
N SER A 146 0.07 -4.83 14.26
CA SER A 146 0.41 -4.19 15.53
C SER A 146 1.44 -4.97 16.36
N GLU A 147 1.94 -6.09 15.85
CA GLU A 147 2.92 -6.94 16.51
C GLU A 147 4.09 -7.27 15.56
N LYS A 148 5.30 -6.88 15.96
CA LYS A 148 6.51 -7.05 15.14
C LYS A 148 6.85 -8.51 14.85
N VAL A 149 6.63 -9.41 15.81
CA VAL A 149 6.92 -10.86 15.65
C VAL A 149 6.02 -11.45 14.56
N SER A 150 4.72 -11.14 14.62
CA SER A 150 3.74 -11.56 13.63
C SER A 150 4.04 -10.98 12.24
N GLN A 151 4.50 -9.72 12.16
CA GLN A 151 4.87 -9.09 10.88
C GLN A 151 5.95 -9.88 10.12
N GLY A 152 6.99 -10.39 10.80
CA GLY A 152 8.04 -11.17 10.15
C GLY A 152 7.53 -12.47 9.51
N VAL A 153 6.58 -13.14 10.16
CA VAL A 153 5.93 -14.36 9.62
C VAL A 153 5.06 -14.01 8.41
N TRP A 154 4.28 -12.92 8.50
CA TRP A 154 3.44 -12.45 7.40
C TRP A 154 4.25 -12.03 6.18
N ASP A 155 5.39 -11.37 6.37
CA ASP A 155 6.28 -10.97 5.28
C ASP A 155 6.81 -12.20 4.51
N TRP A 156 7.05 -13.31 5.20
CA TRP A 156 7.41 -14.59 4.57
C TRP A 156 6.23 -15.15 3.76
N HIS A 157 5.02 -15.17 4.32
CA HIS A 157 3.81 -15.58 3.60
C HIS A 157 3.54 -14.70 2.36
N TYR A 158 3.79 -13.40 2.42
CA TYR A 158 3.68 -12.50 1.26
C TYR A 158 4.68 -12.87 0.15
N GLY A 159 5.91 -13.21 0.53
CA GLY A 159 6.92 -13.70 -0.41
C GLY A 159 6.49 -14.99 -1.11
N ASP A 160 5.87 -15.91 -0.39
CA ASP A 160 5.34 -17.16 -0.94
C ASP A 160 4.13 -16.93 -1.87
N MET A 161 3.16 -16.15 -1.38
CA MET A 161 1.96 -15.75 -2.12
C MET A 161 2.31 -15.18 -3.50
N ILE A 162 3.24 -14.23 -3.56
CA ILE A 162 3.58 -13.57 -4.83
C ILE A 162 4.43 -14.46 -5.75
N SER A 163 5.31 -15.30 -5.18
CA SER A 163 6.25 -16.14 -5.95
C SER A 163 5.60 -17.38 -6.53
N GLN A 164 4.76 -18.06 -5.75
CA GLN A 164 4.28 -19.40 -6.07
C GLN A 164 2.80 -19.44 -6.47
N GLN A 165 1.98 -18.55 -5.92
CA GLN A 165 0.52 -18.71 -5.96
C GLN A 165 -0.19 -17.70 -6.86
N LEU A 166 0.46 -16.58 -7.20
CA LEU A 166 -0.14 -15.59 -8.09
C LEU A 166 -0.15 -16.11 -9.54
N SER A 167 -1.35 -16.29 -10.09
CA SER A 167 -1.57 -16.77 -11.47
C SER A 167 -0.81 -15.95 -12.52
N THR A 168 -0.40 -16.60 -13.61
CA THR A 168 0.24 -15.95 -14.78
C THR A 168 -0.73 -15.09 -15.60
N SER A 169 -2.05 -15.28 -15.39
CA SER A 169 -3.10 -14.43 -15.96
C SER A 169 -3.09 -13.02 -15.37
N VAL A 170 -2.58 -12.85 -14.14
CA VAL A 170 -2.53 -11.54 -13.47
C VAL A 170 -1.49 -10.66 -14.14
N LYS A 171 -1.92 -9.47 -14.57
CA LYS A 171 -1.09 -8.44 -15.23
C LYS A 171 -0.89 -7.22 -14.36
N THR A 172 -1.83 -6.94 -13.46
CA THR A 172 -1.78 -5.75 -12.60
C THR A 172 -1.86 -6.15 -11.13
N VAL A 173 -0.87 -5.70 -10.35
CA VAL A 173 -0.84 -5.90 -8.89
C VAL A 173 -0.62 -4.54 -8.23
N ARG A 174 -1.55 -4.15 -7.37
CA ARG A 174 -1.42 -2.98 -6.50
C ARG A 174 -1.61 -3.39 -5.05
N ILE A 175 -0.56 -3.24 -4.26
CA ILE A 175 -0.58 -3.52 -2.83
C ILE A 175 -0.18 -2.27 -2.06
N PHE A 176 -1.01 -1.86 -1.11
CA PHE A 176 -0.75 -0.71 -0.26
C PHE A 176 -0.87 -1.12 1.20
N GLU A 177 0.27 -1.40 1.86
CA GLU A 177 0.26 -1.67 3.30
C GLU A 177 0.11 -0.35 4.05
N ASP A 178 -1.05 -0.19 4.67
CA ASP A 178 -1.45 1.00 5.38
C ASP A 178 -1.07 0.94 6.87
N PHE A 179 -0.94 2.11 7.48
CA PHE A 179 -0.65 2.26 8.90
C PHE A 179 -1.22 3.60 9.40
N ASN A 180 -1.20 3.82 10.70
CA ASN A 180 -1.59 5.10 11.28
C ASN A 180 -0.47 5.62 12.18
N GLU A 181 0.12 6.75 11.81
CA GLU A 181 1.27 7.34 12.50
C GLU A 181 0.95 7.69 13.96
N ASN A 182 -0.28 8.14 14.24
CA ASN A 182 -0.70 8.46 15.60
C ASN A 182 -0.79 7.19 16.46
N TYR A 183 -1.27 6.07 15.89
CA TYR A 183 -1.28 4.79 16.61
C TYR A 183 0.13 4.26 16.85
N LEU A 184 1.02 4.37 15.86
CA LEU A 184 2.44 4.03 16.03
C LEU A 184 3.09 4.88 17.13
N GLU A 185 2.77 6.17 17.23
CA GLU A 185 3.24 7.03 18.31
C GLU A 185 2.72 6.58 19.69
N VAL A 186 1.45 6.19 19.80
CA VAL A 186 0.88 5.64 21.05
C VAL A 186 1.59 4.36 21.46
N PHE A 187 1.80 3.41 20.54
CA PHE A 187 2.55 2.18 20.82
C PHE A 187 3.97 2.47 21.33
N GLN A 188 4.63 3.48 20.74
CA GLN A 188 6.02 3.80 21.05
C GLN A 188 6.20 4.55 22.37
N ASN A 189 5.19 5.33 22.77
CA ASN A 189 5.22 6.07 24.04
C ASN A 189 4.66 5.23 25.21
N SER A 190 3.92 4.15 24.94
CA SER A 190 3.39 3.24 25.96
C SER A 190 4.49 2.38 26.58
N ARG A 191 4.43 2.22 27.91
CA ARG A 191 5.19 1.22 28.69
C ARG A 191 4.29 0.04 29.08
N GLY A 192 3.37 -0.34 28.21
CA GLY A 192 2.47 -1.48 28.42
C GLY A 192 3.20 -2.79 28.59
N ILE A 193 2.47 -3.82 29.05
CA ILE A 193 3.00 -5.16 29.36
C ILE A 193 3.78 -5.77 28.18
N ASN A 194 3.35 -5.44 26.95
CA ASN A 194 3.88 -6.03 25.71
C ASN A 194 4.65 -5.02 24.86
N ALA A 195 5.29 -4.01 25.45
CA ALA A 195 6.02 -2.98 24.69
C ALA A 195 7.09 -3.55 23.73
N HIS A 196 7.65 -4.72 24.05
CA HIS A 196 8.62 -5.43 23.20
C HIS A 196 8.02 -6.02 21.91
N LEU A 197 6.68 -6.16 21.83
CA LEU A 197 5.97 -6.61 20.64
C LEU A 197 5.62 -5.44 19.70
N ASN A 198 5.81 -4.18 20.14
CA ASN A 198 5.37 -3.02 19.38
C ASN A 198 6.02 -2.93 17.99
N PRO A 199 5.25 -2.48 16.98
CA PRO A 199 5.77 -2.28 15.65
C PRO A 199 6.82 -1.18 15.70
N ASP A 200 7.83 -1.29 14.84
CA ASP A 200 8.80 -0.21 14.64
C ASP A 200 8.08 1.05 14.11
N ARG A 201 8.53 2.24 14.54
CA ARG A 201 8.03 3.54 14.02
C ARG A 201 8.08 3.63 12.50
N VAL A 202 9.11 3.01 11.92
CA VAL A 202 9.33 2.94 10.48
C VAL A 202 9.27 1.47 10.10
N ARG A 203 8.36 1.14 9.19
CA ARG A 203 8.17 -0.20 8.66
C ARG A 203 9.51 -0.80 8.17
N ILE A 204 9.91 -1.92 8.77
CA ILE A 204 11.10 -2.68 8.38
C ILE A 204 10.67 -3.84 7.49
N THR A 205 10.94 -3.77 6.19
CA THR A 205 10.60 -4.84 5.22
C THR A 205 11.73 -5.87 5.11
N THR A 206 11.42 -7.04 4.55
CA THR A 206 12.42 -8.11 4.37
C THR A 206 13.01 -8.14 2.95
N ILE A 207 14.28 -8.53 2.85
CA ILE A 207 14.98 -8.73 1.57
C ILE A 207 14.27 -9.80 0.72
N LYS A 208 13.81 -10.89 1.36
CA LYS A 208 13.16 -12.02 0.69
C LYS A 208 11.85 -11.59 0.02
N THR A 209 11.03 -10.78 0.70
CA THR A 209 9.78 -10.26 0.12
C THR A 209 10.10 -9.34 -1.06
N GLY A 210 11.08 -8.43 -0.93
CA GLY A 210 11.48 -7.57 -2.06
C GLY A 210 11.97 -8.33 -3.29
N ALA A 211 12.80 -9.35 -3.09
CA ALA A 211 13.29 -10.22 -4.16
C ALA A 211 12.16 -11.01 -4.84
N ALA A 212 11.17 -11.48 -4.07
CA ALA A 212 10.00 -12.18 -4.59
C ALA A 212 9.17 -11.29 -5.53
N PHE A 213 8.89 -10.05 -5.13
CA PHE A 213 8.20 -9.08 -5.98
C PHE A 213 9.01 -8.70 -7.21
N ALA A 214 10.33 -8.50 -7.08
CA ALA A 214 11.22 -8.25 -8.21
C ALA A 214 11.15 -9.37 -9.25
N ARG A 215 11.23 -10.63 -8.81
CA ARG A 215 11.12 -11.79 -9.71
C ARG A 215 9.75 -11.87 -10.39
N LYS A 216 8.67 -11.67 -9.64
CA LYS A 216 7.30 -11.77 -10.19
C LYS A 216 6.97 -10.64 -11.17
N SER A 217 7.48 -9.43 -10.92
CA SER A 217 7.23 -8.23 -11.74
C SER A 217 7.58 -8.41 -13.22
N ARG A 218 8.51 -9.33 -13.56
CA ARG A 218 8.89 -9.67 -14.94
C ARG A 218 7.73 -10.19 -15.81
N GLN A 219 6.66 -10.67 -15.20
CA GLN A 219 5.47 -11.19 -15.88
C GLN A 219 4.28 -10.21 -15.87
N LEU A 220 4.43 -9.08 -15.17
CA LEU A 220 3.38 -8.09 -14.95
C LEU A 220 3.48 -6.96 -15.98
N GLU A 221 2.36 -6.27 -16.15
CA GLU A 221 2.26 -5.02 -16.89
C GLU A 221 2.29 -3.82 -15.94
N ASN A 222 1.67 -3.95 -14.76
CA ASN A 222 1.64 -2.87 -13.77
C ASN A 222 1.92 -3.43 -12.38
N LEU A 223 2.89 -2.85 -11.69
CA LEU A 223 3.20 -3.17 -10.30
C LEU A 223 3.25 -1.90 -9.46
N SER A 224 2.44 -1.86 -8.41
CA SER A 224 2.53 -0.86 -7.35
C SER A 224 2.58 -1.56 -6.01
N VAL A 225 3.64 -1.36 -5.23
CA VAL A 225 3.78 -1.94 -3.89
C VAL A 225 4.28 -0.85 -2.94
N ALA A 226 3.40 -0.36 -2.08
CA ALA A 226 3.69 0.66 -1.08
C ALA A 226 3.81 0.04 0.31
N PHE A 227 4.88 0.40 1.01
CA PHE A 227 5.27 0.07 2.38
C PHE A 227 5.51 -1.41 2.70
N LEU A 228 4.93 -2.35 1.94
CA LEU A 228 5.15 -3.79 2.08
C LEU A 228 6.54 -4.23 1.56
N VAL A 229 7.08 -3.54 0.56
CA VAL A 229 8.36 -3.82 -0.08
C VAL A 229 9.20 -2.55 -0.12
N ASP A 230 10.51 -2.71 0.08
CA ASP A 230 11.48 -1.64 -0.14
C ASP A 230 12.13 -1.75 -1.53
N ALA A 231 12.19 -0.63 -2.24
CA ALA A 231 12.81 -0.55 -3.57
C ALA A 231 14.29 -0.98 -3.56
N CYS A 232 15.05 -0.75 -2.46
CA CYS A 232 16.41 -1.28 -2.33
C CYS A 232 16.43 -2.80 -2.44
N HIS A 233 15.56 -3.49 -1.70
CA HIS A 233 15.47 -4.95 -1.72
C HIS A 233 15.02 -5.46 -3.09
N PHE A 234 14.12 -4.73 -3.76
CA PHE A 234 13.65 -5.04 -5.09
C PHE A 234 14.79 -4.98 -6.12
N PHE A 235 15.47 -3.83 -6.23
CA PHE A 235 16.50 -3.62 -7.25
C PHE A 235 17.79 -4.39 -6.96
N ASN A 236 18.18 -4.57 -5.69
CA ASN A 236 19.36 -5.40 -5.34
C ASN A 236 19.16 -6.88 -5.70
N ALA A 237 17.92 -7.35 -5.87
CA ALA A 237 17.63 -8.72 -6.27
C ALA A 237 17.66 -8.92 -7.80
N CYS A 238 17.53 -7.83 -8.58
CA CYS A 238 17.57 -7.87 -10.04
C CYS A 238 18.88 -8.49 -10.51
N GLN A 239 18.81 -9.31 -11.56
CA GLN A 239 19.99 -9.91 -12.17
C GLN A 239 20.21 -9.32 -13.56
N PRO A 240 21.45 -9.22 -14.06
CA PRO A 240 21.74 -8.59 -15.36
C PRO A 240 21.00 -9.21 -16.55
N HIS A 241 20.63 -10.48 -16.49
CA HIS A 241 19.90 -11.20 -17.54
C HIS A 241 18.36 -11.09 -17.42
N TRP A 242 17.85 -10.38 -16.39
CA TRP A 242 16.41 -10.22 -16.22
C TRP A 242 15.87 -9.21 -17.21
N GLN A 243 14.70 -9.53 -17.74
CA GLN A 243 13.96 -8.68 -18.67
C GLN A 243 12.50 -8.57 -18.21
N TRP A 244 11.92 -7.41 -18.48
CA TRP A 244 10.52 -7.08 -18.23
C TRP A 244 9.83 -6.70 -19.54
N PRO A 245 9.49 -7.68 -20.38
CA PRO A 245 9.02 -7.41 -21.75
C PRO A 245 7.65 -6.70 -21.82
N GLN A 246 6.89 -6.71 -20.72
CA GLN A 246 5.53 -6.17 -20.66
C GLN A 246 5.32 -5.09 -19.59
N LEU A 247 6.29 -4.85 -18.70
CA LEU A 247 6.10 -3.91 -17.60
C LEU A 247 6.01 -2.47 -18.13
N ARG A 248 4.91 -1.80 -17.82
CA ARG A 248 4.56 -0.42 -18.21
C ARG A 248 4.63 0.54 -17.04
N SER A 249 4.17 0.12 -15.86
CA SER A 249 4.17 0.97 -14.66
C SER A 249 4.83 0.24 -13.49
N LEU A 250 5.74 0.93 -12.81
CA LEU A 250 6.35 0.49 -11.56
C LEU A 250 6.30 1.58 -10.50
N ALA A 251 5.65 1.32 -9.36
CA ALA A 251 5.64 2.24 -8.22
C ALA A 251 6.06 1.52 -6.93
N LEU A 252 7.13 1.96 -6.30
CA LEU A 252 7.68 1.34 -5.09
C LEU A 252 8.02 2.39 -4.04
N THR A 253 7.84 2.04 -2.78
CA THR A 253 8.37 2.83 -1.67
C THR A 253 9.80 2.43 -1.31
N SER A 254 10.60 3.35 -0.79
CA SER A 254 11.81 2.99 -0.06
C SER A 254 12.05 3.90 1.13
N ARG A 255 12.29 3.30 2.30
CA ARG A 255 12.60 4.06 3.53
C ARG A 255 13.94 4.81 3.43
N MET A 256 14.80 4.41 2.50
CA MET A 256 16.08 5.05 2.23
C MET A 256 15.93 6.36 1.46
N MET A 257 14.76 6.61 0.85
CA MET A 257 14.43 7.91 0.28
C MET A 257 14.02 8.90 1.38
N ASN A 258 15.02 9.42 2.07
CA ASN A 258 14.87 10.43 3.12
C ASN A 258 16.03 11.43 3.04
N LYS A 259 15.82 12.65 3.53
CA LYS A 259 16.77 13.78 3.36
C LYS A 259 18.17 13.53 3.93
N ASN A 260 18.28 12.63 4.91
CA ASN A 260 19.54 12.32 5.58
C ASN A 260 20.33 11.22 4.87
N ASN A 261 19.84 10.68 3.74
CA ASN A 261 20.45 9.56 3.03
C ASN A 261 20.65 9.82 1.52
N PRO A 262 21.27 10.95 1.12
CA PRO A 262 21.46 11.29 -0.31
C PRO A 262 22.22 10.20 -1.09
N PHE A 263 23.22 9.57 -0.45
CA PHE A 263 23.96 8.45 -1.04
C PHE A 263 23.06 7.26 -1.38
N GLN A 264 22.11 6.92 -0.50
CA GLN A 264 21.21 5.79 -0.76
C GLN A 264 20.17 6.16 -1.81
N ILE A 265 19.68 7.40 -1.82
CA ILE A 265 18.80 7.90 -2.89
C ILE A 265 19.49 7.69 -4.23
N ARG A 266 20.71 8.20 -4.41
CA ARG A 266 21.49 8.01 -5.64
C ARG A 266 21.57 6.54 -6.05
N ARG A 267 22.00 5.67 -5.14
CA ARG A 267 22.17 4.23 -5.43
C ARG A 267 20.91 3.56 -5.93
N ILE A 268 19.76 3.88 -5.33
CA ILE A 268 18.47 3.32 -5.73
C ILE A 268 18.07 3.85 -7.10
N LEU A 269 18.25 5.15 -7.36
CA LEU A 269 17.90 5.75 -8.65
C LEU A 269 18.78 5.23 -9.79
N GLU A 270 20.06 4.97 -9.53
CA GLU A 270 20.99 4.34 -10.49
C GLU A 270 20.60 2.88 -10.77
N ALA A 271 20.35 2.08 -9.72
CA ALA A 271 19.93 0.68 -9.87
C ALA A 271 18.56 0.54 -10.59
N ALA A 272 17.67 1.52 -10.37
CA ALA A 272 16.40 1.62 -11.07
C ALA A 272 16.58 1.93 -12.56
N ALA A 273 17.48 2.85 -12.91
CA ALA A 273 17.83 3.15 -14.31
C ALA A 273 18.45 1.92 -15.02
N GLU A 274 19.39 1.24 -14.37
CA GLU A 274 20.01 0.02 -14.90
C GLU A 274 18.95 -1.06 -15.17
N SER A 275 18.00 -1.24 -14.25
CA SER A 275 16.89 -2.17 -14.44
C SER A 275 15.97 -1.70 -15.59
N ALA A 276 15.69 -0.40 -15.69
CA ALA A 276 14.82 0.19 -16.70
C ALA A 276 15.34 0.00 -18.14
N LEU A 277 16.66 -0.10 -18.34
CA LEU A 277 17.26 -0.48 -19.63
C LEU A 277 16.77 -1.85 -20.14
N ASN A 278 16.26 -2.71 -19.26
CA ASN A 278 15.70 -4.02 -19.62
C ASN A 278 14.15 -4.04 -19.60
N MET A 279 13.50 -2.87 -19.64
CA MET A 279 12.04 -2.69 -19.59
C MET A 279 11.52 -1.93 -20.82
N PRO A 280 11.47 -2.55 -22.02
CA PRO A 280 11.21 -1.84 -23.28
C PRO A 280 9.82 -1.20 -23.41
N LYS A 281 8.88 -1.55 -22.53
CA LYS A 281 7.51 -0.99 -22.49
C LYS A 281 7.26 -0.07 -21.31
N LEU A 282 8.28 0.24 -20.50
CA LEU A 282 8.12 1.08 -19.32
C LEU A 282 7.67 2.47 -19.71
N GLU A 283 6.48 2.86 -19.25
CA GLU A 283 5.89 4.18 -19.46
C GLU A 283 6.15 5.07 -18.25
N THR A 284 6.02 4.54 -17.04
CA THR A 284 6.21 5.27 -15.78
C THR A 284 6.96 4.43 -14.74
N MET A 285 7.90 5.07 -14.04
CA MET A 285 8.48 4.51 -12.83
C MET A 285 8.50 5.57 -11.73
N THR A 286 7.93 5.25 -10.57
CA THR A 286 7.90 6.14 -9.42
C THR A 286 8.48 5.49 -8.17
N LEU A 287 9.50 6.11 -7.61
CA LEU A 287 10.13 5.70 -6.36
C LEU A 287 9.88 6.79 -5.34
N TRP A 288 9.32 6.45 -4.18
CA TRP A 288 8.85 7.46 -3.25
C TRP A 288 8.95 7.03 -1.79
N ASN A 289 8.79 8.01 -0.90
CA ASN A 289 8.60 7.78 0.52
C ASN A 289 7.76 8.93 1.10
N GLY A 290 6.99 8.64 2.14
CA GLY A 290 6.10 9.63 2.73
C GLY A 290 5.69 9.26 4.14
N ALA A 291 5.90 10.18 5.07
CA ALA A 291 5.42 10.13 6.44
C ALA A 291 5.20 11.57 6.95
N LYS A 292 4.68 11.71 8.17
CA LYS A 292 4.53 13.03 8.82
C LYS A 292 5.84 13.82 8.79
N GLY A 293 5.79 15.03 8.24
CA GLY A 293 6.89 15.99 8.13
C GLY A 293 7.83 15.80 6.94
N GLU A 294 7.81 14.66 6.24
CA GLU A 294 8.78 14.36 5.19
C GLU A 294 8.19 13.51 4.06
N ALA A 295 8.34 13.98 2.83
CA ALA A 295 7.86 13.26 1.64
C ALA A 295 8.74 13.56 0.43
N CYS A 296 9.00 12.55 -0.40
CA CYS A 296 9.62 12.73 -1.71
C CYS A 296 9.16 11.68 -2.72
N ALA A 297 9.28 12.01 -3.99
CA ALA A 297 9.09 11.12 -5.12
C ALA A 297 10.07 11.48 -6.24
N PHE A 298 10.70 10.46 -6.79
CA PHE A 298 11.34 10.48 -8.09
C PHE A 298 10.41 9.81 -9.10
N THR A 299 10.16 10.43 -10.26
CA THR A 299 9.34 9.83 -11.32
C THR A 299 10.00 9.95 -12.68
N TRP A 300 10.11 8.82 -13.38
CA TRP A 300 10.40 8.73 -14.81
C TRP A 300 9.09 8.70 -15.60
N CYS A 301 9.01 9.48 -16.69
CA CYS A 301 7.92 9.49 -17.65
C CYS A 301 8.47 9.34 -19.07
N ARG A 302 8.12 8.23 -19.75
CA ARG A 302 8.58 7.98 -21.12
C ARG A 302 8.00 8.95 -22.13
N GLN A 303 6.73 9.34 -21.96
CA GLN A 303 6.03 10.22 -22.91
C GLN A 303 6.75 11.57 -23.04
N ASP A 304 7.22 12.10 -21.91
CA ASP A 304 7.90 13.39 -21.84
C ASP A 304 9.43 13.26 -21.91
N ALA A 305 9.94 12.03 -22.05
CA ALA A 305 11.36 11.67 -21.89
C ALA A 305 11.97 12.34 -20.65
N SER A 306 11.28 12.30 -19.52
CA SER A 306 11.60 13.15 -18.38
C SER A 306 11.79 12.40 -17.09
N VAL A 307 12.66 12.95 -16.24
CA VAL A 307 12.71 12.63 -14.82
C VAL A 307 12.24 13.82 -14.01
N SER A 308 11.58 13.54 -12.89
CA SER A 308 11.13 14.57 -11.96
C SER A 308 11.48 14.21 -10.53
N TRP A 309 11.93 15.20 -9.77
CA TRP A 309 12.01 15.15 -8.32
C TRP A 309 10.94 16.05 -7.70
N ARG A 310 10.20 15.52 -6.74
CA ARG A 310 9.24 16.28 -5.95
C ARG A 310 9.39 15.93 -4.49
N GLY A 311 9.57 16.91 -3.60
CA GLY A 311 9.75 16.59 -2.18
C GLY A 311 9.68 17.80 -1.25
N THR A 312 9.72 17.54 0.06
CA THR A 312 9.68 18.57 1.11
C THR A 312 11.05 19.20 1.42
N TRP A 313 12.08 18.81 0.69
CA TRP A 313 13.40 19.41 0.73
C TRP A 313 13.97 19.51 -0.68
N ASP A 314 14.90 20.45 -0.86
CA ASP A 314 15.63 20.59 -2.09
C ASP A 314 16.63 19.43 -2.24
N PHE A 315 16.62 18.80 -3.40
CA PHE A 315 17.50 17.68 -3.72
C PHE A 315 17.82 17.71 -5.20
N GLN A 316 19.06 18.09 -5.49
CA GLN A 316 19.60 18.11 -6.82
C GLN A 316 20.00 16.70 -7.24
N LEU A 317 19.45 16.22 -8.35
CA LEU A 317 19.84 14.91 -8.90
C LEU A 317 21.31 14.94 -9.35
N GLU A 318 22.13 14.02 -8.83
CA GLU A 318 23.54 13.94 -9.20
C GLU A 318 23.73 13.62 -10.69
N PRO A 319 24.82 14.11 -11.33
CA PRO A 319 25.09 13.85 -12.75
C PRO A 319 25.06 12.36 -13.12
N SER A 320 25.56 11.47 -12.26
CA SER A 320 25.53 10.03 -12.52
C SER A 320 24.12 9.45 -12.62
N VAL A 321 23.16 9.99 -11.84
CA VAL A 321 21.75 9.60 -11.93
C VAL A 321 21.15 10.11 -13.23
N LEU A 322 21.44 11.37 -13.59
CA LEU A 322 20.95 11.98 -14.82
C LEU A 322 21.47 11.26 -16.05
N ASP A 323 22.76 10.92 -16.09
CA ASP A 323 23.38 10.16 -17.18
C ASP A 323 22.75 8.76 -17.31
N ALA A 324 22.51 8.08 -16.19
CA ALA A 324 21.88 6.76 -16.19
C ALA A 324 20.45 6.79 -16.75
N TRP A 325 19.63 7.77 -16.34
CA TRP A 325 18.26 7.92 -16.86
C TRP A 325 18.22 8.49 -18.27
N LYS A 326 19.21 9.31 -18.66
CA LYS A 326 19.36 9.74 -20.04
C LYS A 326 19.63 8.56 -20.98
N ALA A 327 20.45 7.59 -20.56
CA ALA A 327 20.63 6.36 -21.35
C ALA A 327 19.31 5.59 -21.56
N VAL A 328 18.44 5.55 -20.56
CA VAL A 328 17.08 4.96 -20.69
C VAL A 328 16.23 5.76 -21.68
N ALA A 329 16.33 7.10 -21.64
CA ALA A 329 15.64 7.97 -22.57
C ALA A 329 16.14 7.82 -24.01
N ASP A 330 17.46 7.76 -24.22
CA ASP A 330 18.06 7.59 -25.55
C ASP A 330 17.66 6.25 -26.18
N GLU A 331 17.52 5.20 -25.37
CA GLU A 331 17.10 3.87 -25.83
C GLU A 331 15.60 3.80 -26.15
N TYR A 332 14.73 4.36 -25.30
CA TYR A 332 13.29 4.10 -25.35
C TYR A 332 12.39 5.31 -25.62
N ALA A 333 12.89 6.53 -25.50
CA ALA A 333 12.17 7.76 -25.75
C ALA A 333 12.66 8.42 -27.05
N ARG A 334 11.76 9.14 -27.74
CA ARG A 334 12.06 9.80 -29.03
C ARG A 334 12.14 11.33 -28.91
N HIS A 335 12.34 11.81 -27.69
CA HIS A 335 12.28 13.22 -27.33
C HIS A 335 13.53 13.61 -26.55
N GLU A 336 13.78 14.91 -26.48
CA GLU A 336 14.86 15.48 -25.68
C GLU A 336 14.65 15.15 -24.20
N PHE A 337 15.71 14.68 -23.54
CA PHE A 337 15.66 14.32 -22.13
C PHE A 337 15.51 15.56 -21.25
N THR A 338 14.50 15.60 -20.38
CA THR A 338 14.23 16.75 -19.52
C THR A 338 14.24 16.39 -18.03
N VAL A 339 14.62 17.36 -17.21
CA VAL A 339 14.67 17.23 -15.74
C VAL A 339 13.78 18.31 -15.15
N SER A 340 12.90 17.92 -14.22
CA SER A 340 12.07 18.87 -13.48
C SER A 340 12.18 18.64 -11.97
N GLU A 341 12.21 19.72 -11.21
CA GLU A 341 12.31 19.66 -9.76
C GLU A 341 11.23 20.54 -9.14
N ARG A 342 10.58 20.03 -8.09
CA ARG A 342 9.51 20.74 -7.39
C ARG A 342 9.61 20.59 -5.89
N LEU A 343 9.96 21.69 -5.23
CA LEU A 343 9.87 21.81 -3.78
C LEU A 343 8.39 21.92 -3.36
N LEU A 344 8.00 21.09 -2.40
CA LEU A 344 6.71 21.15 -1.73
C LEU A 344 6.79 22.16 -0.57
N THR A 345 5.80 23.05 -0.51
CA THR A 345 5.66 24.04 0.57
C THR A 345 4.55 23.66 1.56
N GLN A 346 3.77 22.62 1.23
CA GLN A 346 2.68 22.14 2.07
C GLN A 346 3.23 21.35 3.27
N GLU A 347 2.60 21.53 4.43
CA GLU A 347 2.86 20.69 5.59
C GLU A 347 2.35 19.26 5.33
N ILE A 348 3.24 18.27 5.49
CA ILE A 348 2.90 16.85 5.39
C ILE A 348 2.45 16.34 6.75
N ARG A 349 1.14 16.20 6.96
CA ARG A 349 0.61 15.75 8.26
C ARG A 349 0.56 14.22 8.41
N SER A 350 0.58 13.50 7.29
CA SER A 350 0.56 12.03 7.22
C SER A 350 1.05 11.53 5.86
N HIS A 351 1.29 10.23 5.74
CA HIS A 351 1.54 9.57 4.47
C HIS A 351 0.39 9.76 3.45
N GLY A 352 -0.86 9.95 3.89
CA GLY A 352 -1.96 10.32 2.99
C GLY A 352 -1.83 11.71 2.38
N ASP A 353 -1.35 12.69 3.15
CA ASP A 353 -1.01 14.02 2.61
C ASP A 353 0.20 13.93 1.68
N ALA A 354 1.19 13.10 2.00
CA ALA A 354 2.34 12.85 1.12
C ALA A 354 1.89 12.32 -0.25
N ILE A 355 1.02 11.31 -0.30
CA ILE A 355 0.48 10.76 -1.56
C ILE A 355 -0.22 11.84 -2.39
N LEU A 356 -1.09 12.64 -1.75
CA LEU A 356 -1.79 13.72 -2.44
C LEU A 356 -0.83 14.77 -3.01
N TYR A 357 0.06 15.29 -2.17
CA TYR A 357 0.92 16.40 -2.55
C TYR A 357 2.09 15.98 -3.43
N LEU A 358 2.45 14.69 -3.47
CA LEU A 358 3.39 14.17 -4.47
C LEU A 358 2.70 13.87 -5.81
N GLY A 359 1.37 13.72 -5.84
CA GLY A 359 0.61 13.37 -7.05
C GLY A 359 0.64 11.87 -7.34
N LEU A 360 0.56 11.04 -6.29
CA LEU A 360 0.70 9.59 -6.36
C LEU A 360 -0.65 8.86 -6.27
N GLN A 361 -1.72 9.44 -6.81
CA GLN A 361 -3.08 8.88 -6.66
C GLN A 361 -3.23 7.46 -7.24
N SER A 362 -2.30 7.00 -8.07
CA SER A 362 -2.30 5.63 -8.61
C SER A 362 -1.86 4.55 -7.61
N VAL A 363 -1.22 4.90 -6.49
CA VAL A 363 -0.65 3.90 -5.55
C VAL A 363 -1.68 3.34 -4.56
N VAL A 364 -2.80 4.03 -4.37
CA VAL A 364 -3.87 3.70 -3.43
C VAL A 364 -5.22 4.08 -4.03
N ASP A 365 -6.31 3.40 -3.68
CA ASP A 365 -7.63 3.80 -4.17
C ASP A 365 -8.07 5.17 -3.62
N ASP A 366 -8.79 5.95 -4.43
CA ASP A 366 -9.30 7.27 -4.05
C ASP A 366 -10.15 7.26 -2.77
N VAL A 367 -10.98 6.21 -2.57
CA VAL A 367 -11.77 6.08 -1.34
C VAL A 367 -10.85 5.92 -0.15
N SER A 368 -9.85 5.06 -0.29
CA SER A 368 -8.86 4.77 0.75
C SER A 368 -8.00 6.00 1.07
N LEU A 369 -7.54 6.73 0.06
CA LEU A 369 -6.79 7.98 0.25
C LEU A 369 -7.60 9.03 1.02
N ARG A 370 -8.89 9.21 0.68
CA ARG A 370 -9.76 10.13 1.43
C ARG A 370 -9.91 9.72 2.89
N GLN A 371 -10.05 8.43 3.16
CA GLN A 371 -10.15 7.91 4.52
C GLN A 371 -8.85 8.11 5.31
N ILE A 372 -7.68 7.74 4.75
CA ILE A 372 -6.36 7.94 5.38
C ILE A 372 -6.18 9.40 5.80
N ARG A 373 -6.50 10.34 4.91
CA ARG A 373 -6.35 11.78 5.21
C ARG A 373 -7.31 12.25 6.30
N ARG A 374 -8.55 11.77 6.32
CA ARG A 374 -9.52 12.10 7.38
C ARG A 374 -9.07 11.55 8.73
N GLU A 375 -8.64 10.30 8.78
CA GLU A 375 -8.18 9.62 10.00
C GLU A 375 -6.96 10.31 10.63
N ASN A 376 -6.06 10.84 9.80
CA ASN A 376 -4.87 11.54 10.27
C ASN A 376 -5.08 13.03 10.55
N ASN A 377 -6.21 13.63 10.16
CA ASN A 377 -6.57 15.02 10.52
C ASN A 377 -7.18 15.15 11.93
N ILE A 378 -7.43 14.04 12.61
CA ILE A 378 -8.04 13.97 13.94
C ILE A 378 -6.99 14.10 15.07
N GLY A 379 -5.70 14.03 14.74
CA GLY A 379 -4.57 14.00 15.69
C GLY A 379 -3.95 15.35 16.05
#